data_AF-A0A9W4VTE8-F1
#
_entry.id   AF-A0A9W4VTE8-F1
#
_cell.length_a   1.000
_cell.length_b   1.000
_cell.length_c   1.000
_cell.angle_alpha   90.00
_cell.angle_beta   90.00
_cell.angle_gamma   90.00
#
_symmetry.space_group_name_H-M   'P 1'
#
loop_
_entity.id
_entity.type
_entity.pdbx_description
1 polymer ?
#
loop_
_entity_poly.entity_id
_entity_poly.type
_entity_poly.pdbx_seq_one_letter_code
_entity_poly.pdbx_strand_id
1 'polypeptide(L)'
;MSDFDGNVNCDTHGNSNATFICQHLASGEGLGFNLGYDPDNPDELCPDAWCNKCEEVLDTEGEWNDKSEAFADIKVMCEHCYEEIRDKNWIQDDNVYHNLVTESFAFIEPRHKVFLEKYNVGAHSHDFDHRFSSALIT
;
A
#
# COMPACT_ATOMS: atom_id res chain seq x y z
N MET A 1 11.99 -2.86 -22.14
CA MET A 1 10.72 -2.68 -21.43
C MET A 1 9.87 -1.79 -22.31
N SER A 2 8.75 -2.31 -22.78
CA SER A 2 7.87 -1.68 -23.78
C SER A 2 7.29 -0.37 -23.28
N ASP A 3 7.20 0.62 -24.18
CA ASP A 3 6.55 1.93 -24.01
C ASP A 3 5.07 1.76 -23.66
N PHE A 4 4.78 1.48 -22.39
CA PHE A 4 3.43 1.58 -21.85
C PHE A 4 3.29 3.01 -21.32
N ASP A 5 2.37 3.80 -21.90
CA ASP A 5 2.10 5.20 -21.53
C ASP A 5 1.58 5.37 -20.08
N GLY A 6 1.56 4.30 -19.27
CA GLY A 6 1.10 4.31 -17.89
C GLY A 6 -0.42 4.39 -17.74
N ASN A 7 -1.17 4.45 -18.84
CA ASN A 7 -2.60 4.70 -18.85
C ASN A 7 -3.41 3.64 -19.62
N VAL A 8 -4.65 3.43 -19.19
CA VAL A 8 -5.63 2.56 -19.85
C VAL A 8 -6.99 3.27 -19.93
N ASN A 9 -7.70 3.06 -21.04
CA ASN A 9 -9.09 3.52 -21.17
C ASN A 9 -10.03 2.42 -20.68
N CYS A 10 -10.47 2.53 -19.43
CA CYS A 10 -11.42 1.62 -18.82
C CYS A 10 -12.84 1.92 -19.33
N ASP A 11 -13.60 0.89 -19.68
CA ASP A 11 -15.00 1.04 -20.12
C ASP A 11 -15.92 1.64 -19.05
N THR A 12 -15.54 1.52 -17.76
CA THR A 12 -16.32 2.02 -16.62
C THR A 12 -15.82 3.37 -16.12
N HIS A 13 -14.49 3.56 -16.05
CA HIS A 13 -13.86 4.71 -15.39
C HIS A 13 -13.18 5.70 -16.36
N GLY A 14 -13.10 5.37 -17.65
CA GLY A 14 -12.40 6.17 -18.65
C GLY A 14 -10.87 6.07 -18.54
N ASN A 15 -10.18 7.10 -19.03
CA ASN A 15 -8.72 7.15 -19.04
C ASN A 15 -8.17 7.35 -17.62
N SER A 16 -7.33 6.42 -17.17
CA SER A 16 -6.78 6.37 -15.81
C SER A 16 -5.44 5.64 -15.80
N ASN A 17 -4.70 5.67 -14.68
CA ASN A 17 -3.44 4.92 -14.60
C ASN A 17 -3.71 3.43 -14.70
N ALA A 18 -2.81 2.69 -15.35
CA ALA A 18 -2.93 1.25 -15.47
C ALA A 18 -1.97 0.52 -14.54
N THR A 19 -2.39 -0.68 -14.17
CA THR A 19 -1.69 -1.61 -13.29
C THR A 19 -1.95 -3.05 -13.75
N PHE A 20 -1.16 -4.00 -13.29
CA PHE A 20 -1.27 -5.40 -13.69
C PHE A 20 -1.72 -6.28 -12.53
N ILE A 21 -2.71 -7.14 -12.78
CA ILE A 21 -3.17 -8.15 -11.81
C ILE A 21 -3.31 -9.53 -12.45
N CYS A 22 -3.26 -10.60 -11.67
CA CYS A 22 -3.61 -11.92 -12.19
C CYS A 22 -5.11 -12.05 -12.49
N GLN A 23 -5.49 -12.88 -13.48
CA GLN A 23 -6.90 -13.06 -13.87
C GLN A 23 -7.79 -13.61 -12.76
N HIS A 24 -7.18 -14.31 -11.79
CA HIS A 24 -7.90 -14.85 -10.64
C HIS A 24 -8.48 -13.74 -9.75
N LEU A 25 -7.70 -12.68 -9.50
CA LEU A 25 -8.18 -11.53 -8.72
C LEU A 25 -9.33 -10.82 -9.44
N ALA A 26 -9.22 -10.65 -10.76
CA ALA A 26 -10.25 -9.98 -11.56
C ALA A 26 -11.61 -10.70 -11.55
N SER A 27 -11.61 -12.02 -11.35
CA SER A 27 -12.80 -12.88 -11.46
C SER A 27 -13.30 -13.45 -10.13
N GLY A 28 -12.54 -13.28 -9.05
CA GLY A 28 -12.81 -13.89 -7.74
C GLY A 28 -12.91 -12.90 -6.59
N GLU A 29 -13.14 -13.46 -5.40
CA GLU A 29 -13.24 -12.75 -4.12
C GLU A 29 -12.59 -13.58 -3.01
N GLY A 30 -12.09 -12.91 -1.96
CA GLY A 30 -11.46 -13.56 -0.80
C GLY A 30 -10.24 -14.42 -1.13
N LEU A 31 -9.50 -14.12 -2.20
CA LEU A 31 -8.36 -14.92 -2.66
C LEU A 31 -7.00 -14.53 -2.04
N GLY A 32 -6.99 -13.51 -1.18
CA GLY A 32 -5.78 -12.83 -0.73
C GLY A 32 -5.27 -11.85 -1.79
N PHE A 33 -4.36 -10.96 -1.40
CA PHE A 33 -3.88 -9.87 -2.25
C PHE A 33 -2.41 -9.56 -1.95
N ASN A 34 -1.51 -10.17 -2.72
CA ASN A 34 -0.06 -9.96 -2.63
C ASN A 34 0.33 -8.81 -3.57
N LEU A 35 1.36 -8.05 -3.18
CA LEU A 35 1.82 -6.85 -3.88
C LEU A 35 3.28 -7.01 -4.32
N GLY A 36 3.57 -6.58 -5.53
CA GLY A 36 4.94 -6.34 -6.00
C GLY A 36 5.58 -5.17 -5.26
N TYR A 37 6.90 -5.20 -5.13
CA TYR A 37 7.68 -4.10 -4.58
C TYR A 37 8.73 -3.65 -5.59
N ASP A 38 8.62 -2.40 -6.01
CA ASP A 38 9.64 -1.72 -6.82
C ASP A 38 10.47 -0.78 -5.91
N PRO A 39 11.77 -1.06 -5.68
CA PRO A 39 12.65 -0.19 -4.90
C PRO A 39 12.83 1.22 -5.50
N ASP A 40 12.66 1.37 -6.82
CA ASP A 40 12.80 2.66 -7.50
C ASP A 40 11.51 3.51 -7.36
N ASN A 41 10.36 2.85 -7.12
CA ASN A 41 9.05 3.49 -6.92
C ASN A 41 8.34 2.94 -5.67
N PRO A 42 8.89 3.14 -4.46
CA PRO A 42 8.39 2.51 -3.23
C PRO A 42 7.01 3.02 -2.77
N ASP A 43 6.56 4.15 -3.30
CA ASP A 43 5.29 4.81 -2.96
C ASP A 43 4.20 4.58 -4.04
N GLU A 44 4.39 3.62 -4.95
CA GLU A 44 3.38 3.28 -5.96
C GLU A 44 2.06 2.83 -5.30
N LEU A 45 0.95 3.47 -5.66
CA LEU A 45 -0.35 3.23 -5.03
C LEU A 45 -1.06 1.97 -5.53
N CYS A 46 -0.79 1.59 -6.78
CA CYS A 46 -1.40 0.43 -7.45
C CYS A 46 -0.30 -0.46 -8.06
N PRO A 47 0.60 -1.03 -7.25
CA PRO A 47 1.63 -1.92 -7.76
C PRO A 47 1.00 -3.21 -8.29
N ASP A 48 1.77 -3.95 -9.08
CA ASP A 48 1.37 -5.26 -9.59
C ASP A 48 0.90 -6.17 -8.45
N ALA A 49 -0.22 -6.88 -8.66
CA ALA A 49 -0.83 -7.68 -7.60
C ALA A 49 -1.32 -9.05 -8.05
N TRP A 50 -1.29 -10.03 -7.14
CA TRP A 50 -1.71 -11.39 -7.45
C TRP A 50 -2.27 -12.12 -6.22
N CYS A 51 -3.09 -13.14 -6.46
CA CYS A 51 -3.73 -13.91 -5.39
C CYS A 51 -2.77 -14.91 -4.73
N ASN A 52 -3.17 -15.47 -3.58
CA ASN A 52 -2.33 -16.41 -2.82
C ASN A 52 -1.93 -17.66 -3.62
N LYS A 53 -2.77 -18.14 -4.56
CA LYS A 53 -2.40 -19.27 -5.41
C LYS A 53 -1.31 -18.92 -6.41
N CYS A 54 -1.32 -17.69 -6.93
CA CYS A 54 -0.23 -17.22 -7.79
C CYS A 54 1.06 -17.05 -6.97
N GLU A 55 0.96 -16.65 -5.70
CA GLU A 55 2.11 -16.59 -4.79
C GLU A 55 2.72 -17.98 -4.58
N GLU A 56 1.92 -19.00 -4.28
CA GLU A 56 2.41 -20.39 -4.13
C GLU A 56 3.13 -20.90 -5.39
N VAL A 57 2.64 -20.52 -6.58
CA VAL A 57 3.27 -20.86 -7.86
C VAL A 57 4.57 -20.08 -8.05
N LEU A 58 4.58 -18.79 -7.73
CA LEU A 58 5.77 -17.94 -7.80
C LEU A 58 6.86 -18.46 -6.86
N ASP A 59 6.52 -18.82 -5.62
CA ASP A 59 7.43 -19.44 -4.65
C ASP A 59 8.00 -20.77 -5.16
N THR A 60 7.18 -21.58 -5.82
CA THR A 60 7.58 -22.88 -6.38
C THR A 60 8.54 -22.72 -7.57
N GLU A 61 8.24 -21.77 -8.45
CA GLU A 61 9.04 -21.51 -9.65
C GLU A 61 10.28 -20.65 -9.35
N GLY A 62 10.27 -19.90 -8.24
CA GLY A 62 11.34 -19.03 -7.75
C GLY A 62 11.40 -17.66 -8.42
N GLU A 63 10.68 -17.45 -9.52
CA GLU A 63 10.59 -16.20 -10.27
C GLU A 63 9.38 -16.16 -11.20
N TRP A 64 9.09 -14.98 -11.74
CA TRP A 64 8.14 -14.83 -12.85
C TRP A 64 8.78 -15.40 -14.12
N ASN A 65 8.18 -16.46 -14.64
CA ASN A 65 8.64 -17.19 -15.82
C ASN A 65 7.43 -17.66 -16.64
N ASP A 66 7.68 -18.27 -17.80
CA ASP A 66 6.61 -18.74 -18.70
C ASP A 66 5.52 -19.58 -18.00
N LYS A 67 5.86 -20.35 -16.97
CA LYS A 67 4.87 -21.16 -16.23
C LYS A 67 4.04 -20.33 -15.26
N SER A 68 4.69 -19.51 -14.44
CA SER A 68 3.99 -18.69 -13.44
C SER A 68 3.18 -17.57 -14.10
N GLU A 69 3.70 -16.98 -15.18
CA GLU A 69 2.98 -16.01 -16.02
C GLU A 69 1.79 -16.65 -16.73
N ALA A 70 1.95 -17.85 -17.32
CA ALA A 70 0.83 -18.56 -17.96
C ALA A 70 -0.26 -18.97 -16.96
N PHE A 71 0.12 -19.30 -15.73
CA PHE A 71 -0.84 -19.59 -14.66
C PHE A 71 -1.59 -18.33 -14.21
N ALA A 72 -0.86 -17.21 -14.04
CA ALA A 72 -1.46 -15.95 -13.59
C ALA A 72 -2.33 -15.29 -14.66
N ASP A 73 -1.98 -15.45 -15.94
CA ASP A 73 -2.66 -14.84 -17.11
C ASP A 73 -2.98 -13.36 -16.86
N ILE A 74 -1.91 -12.59 -16.67
CA ILE A 74 -1.93 -11.19 -16.22
C ILE A 74 -2.86 -10.33 -17.06
N LYS A 75 -3.62 -9.46 -16.39
CA LYS A 75 -4.57 -8.51 -16.96
C LYS A 75 -4.18 -7.09 -16.59
N VAL A 76 -4.37 -6.16 -17.53
CA VAL A 76 -4.28 -4.73 -17.29
C VAL A 76 -5.59 -4.25 -16.67
N MET A 77 -5.51 -3.48 -15.59
CA MET A 77 -6.63 -2.83 -14.92
C MET A 77 -6.37 -1.34 -14.78
N CYS A 78 -7.43 -0.54 -14.69
CA CYS A 78 -7.26 0.82 -14.19
C CYS A 78 -7.15 0.86 -12.66
N GLU A 79 -6.55 1.93 -12.13
CA GLU A 79 -6.41 2.17 -10.70
C GLU A 79 -7.73 2.07 -9.92
N HIS A 80 -8.84 2.54 -10.49
CA HIS A 80 -10.16 2.43 -9.82
C HIS A 80 -10.68 1.00 -9.74
N CYS A 81 -10.57 0.22 -10.83
CA CYS A 81 -10.93 -1.19 -10.80
C CYS A 81 -10.01 -1.99 -9.86
N TYR A 82 -8.73 -1.60 -9.79
CA TYR A 82 -7.77 -2.21 -8.89
C TYR A 82 -8.18 -2.07 -7.43
N GLU A 83 -8.58 -0.86 -6.99
CA GLU A 83 -9.05 -0.62 -5.62
C GLU A 83 -10.27 -1.49 -5.28
N GLU A 84 -11.26 -1.57 -6.19
CA GLU A 84 -12.44 -2.42 -5.97
C GLU A 84 -12.09 -3.92 -5.88
N ILE A 85 -11.14 -4.38 -6.71
CA ILE A 85 -10.69 -5.77 -6.74
C ILE A 85 -9.91 -6.09 -5.46
N ARG A 86 -9.07 -5.15 -4.99
CA ARG A 86 -8.35 -5.25 -3.73
C ARG A 86 -9.33 -5.41 -2.58
N ASP A 87 -10.34 -4.56 -2.48
CA ASP A 87 -11.32 -4.60 -1.39
C ASP A 87 -12.08 -5.93 -1.33
N LYS A 88 -12.40 -6.53 -2.49
CA LYS A 88 -13.08 -7.84 -2.59
C LYS A 88 -12.17 -9.03 -2.26
N ASN A 89 -10.87 -8.89 -2.44
CA ASN A 89 -9.91 -9.98 -2.27
C ASN A 89 -9.04 -9.86 -1.02
N TRP A 90 -9.09 -8.72 -0.33
CA TRP A 90 -8.38 -8.50 0.91
C TRP A 90 -8.88 -9.44 2.01
N ILE A 91 -7.94 -10.18 2.62
CA ILE A 91 -8.22 -11.03 3.78
C ILE A 91 -7.71 -10.28 5.01
N GLN A 92 -8.62 -9.67 5.74
CA GLN A 92 -8.30 -8.98 6.99
C GLN A 92 -7.95 -10.01 8.08
N ASP A 93 -6.76 -9.87 8.67
CA ASP A 93 -6.35 -10.60 9.87
C ASP A 93 -6.02 -9.62 11.00
N ASP A 94 -6.99 -9.44 11.90
CA ASP A 94 -6.89 -8.51 13.02
C ASP A 94 -5.82 -8.93 14.04
N ASN A 95 -5.49 -10.22 14.13
CA ASN A 95 -4.45 -10.69 15.05
C ASN A 95 -3.07 -10.31 14.51
N VAL A 96 -2.84 -10.50 13.21
CA VAL A 96 -1.59 -10.08 12.55
C VAL A 96 -1.42 -8.57 12.67
N TYR A 97 -2.48 -7.80 12.41
CA TYR A 97 -2.46 -6.35 12.60
C TYR A 97 -2.14 -5.95 14.04
N HIS A 98 -2.82 -6.56 15.02
CA HIS A 98 -2.60 -6.28 16.43
C HIS A 98 -1.16 -6.58 16.86
N ASN A 99 -0.60 -7.70 16.41
CA ASN A 99 0.77 -8.09 16.69
C ASN A 99 1.77 -7.08 16.10
N LEU A 100 1.63 -6.74 14.81
CA LEU A 100 2.50 -5.77 14.14
C LEU A 100 2.51 -4.42 14.88
N VAL A 101 1.33 -3.90 15.23
CA VAL A 101 1.20 -2.62 15.95
C VAL A 101 1.87 -2.70 17.32
N THR A 102 1.59 -3.77 18.07
CA THR A 102 2.15 -3.96 19.42
C THR A 102 3.68 -4.06 19.39
N GLU A 103 4.23 -4.84 18.47
CA GLU A 103 5.68 -5.00 18.30
C GLU A 103 6.34 -3.69 17.85
N SER A 104 5.69 -2.96 16.95
CA SER A 104 6.17 -1.63 16.51
C SER A 104 6.24 -0.65 17.66
N PHE A 105 5.22 -0.59 18.53
CA PHE A 105 5.25 0.26 19.72
C PHE A 105 6.35 -0.16 20.69
N ALA A 106 6.47 -1.46 20.98
CA ALA A 106 7.53 -1.99 21.85
C ALA A 106 8.93 -1.64 21.31
N PHE A 107 9.11 -1.60 19.99
CA PHE A 107 10.35 -1.19 19.36
C PHE A 107 10.58 0.34 19.40
N ILE A 108 9.57 1.15 19.08
CA ILE A 108 9.72 2.60 18.90
C ILE A 108 9.71 3.35 20.23
N GLU A 109 8.85 2.96 21.18
CA GLU A 109 8.60 3.70 22.42
C GLU A 109 9.86 3.95 23.26
N PRO A 110 10.77 2.97 23.49
CA PRO A 110 11.99 3.23 24.25
C PRO A 110 12.92 4.22 23.56
N ARG A 111 13.03 4.15 22.22
CA ARG A 111 13.87 5.06 21.41
C ARG A 111 13.30 6.47 21.44
N HIS A 112 11.97 6.56 21.33
CA HIS A 112 11.27 7.84 21.40
C HIS A 112 11.46 8.49 22.78
N LYS A 113 11.34 7.74 23.87
CA LYS A 113 11.58 8.26 25.23
C LYS A 113 13.00 8.79 25.42
N VAL A 114 14.01 8.04 24.99
CA VAL A 114 15.42 8.48 25.05
C VAL A 114 15.62 9.75 24.23
N PHE A 115 15.01 9.84 23.05
CA PHE A 115 15.06 11.05 22.23
C PHE A 115 14.45 12.26 22.94
N LEU A 116 13.23 12.13 23.48
CA LEU A 116 12.55 13.22 24.18
C LEU A 116 13.34 13.71 25.39
N GLU A 117 13.87 12.79 26.20
CA GLU A 117 14.72 13.12 27.37
C GLU A 117 16.02 13.82 26.94
N LYS A 118 16.72 13.29 25.93
CA LYS A 118 17.99 13.84 25.46
C LYS A 118 17.87 15.28 24.97
N TYR A 119 16.75 15.63 24.33
CA TYR A 119 16.52 16.95 23.76
C TYR A 119 15.57 17.82 24.59
N ASN A 120 15.20 17.36 25.78
CA ASN A 120 14.29 18.06 26.71
C ASN A 120 13.00 18.54 26.01
N VAL A 121 12.49 17.72 25.09
CA VAL A 121 11.31 18.05 24.27
C VAL A 121 10.10 18.15 25.18
N GLY A 122 9.37 19.27 25.11
CA GLY A 122 8.23 19.57 25.98
C GLY A 122 8.56 20.37 27.24
N ALA A 123 9.84 20.64 27.54
CA ALA A 123 10.24 21.48 28.67
C ALA A 123 10.22 23.00 28.37
N HIS A 124 9.99 23.36 27.11
CA HIS A 124 9.87 24.75 26.68
C HIS A 124 8.42 25.04 26.31
N SER A 125 7.80 26.04 26.96
CA SER A 125 6.49 26.53 26.56
C SER A 125 6.60 27.21 25.19
N HIS A 126 5.88 26.70 24.20
CA HIS A 126 5.70 27.43 22.94
C HIS A 126 4.75 28.60 23.19
N ASP A 127 5.30 29.79 23.42
CA ASP A 127 4.54 31.03 23.62
C ASP A 127 4.03 31.59 22.26
N PHE A 128 3.37 30.75 21.47
CA PHE A 128 2.87 31.10 20.13
C PHE A 128 1.47 31.72 20.15
N ASP A 129 0.93 32.08 21.32
CA ASP A 129 -0.46 32.55 21.46
C ASP A 129 -0.63 34.08 21.66
N HIS A 130 0.44 34.86 21.56
CA HIS A 130 0.39 36.31 21.83
C HIS A 130 0.20 37.23 20.60
N ARG A 131 -0.24 36.73 19.44
CA ARG A 131 -0.44 37.59 18.24
C ARG A 131 -1.85 37.70 17.66
N PHE A 132 -2.88 37.10 18.27
CA PHE A 132 -4.27 37.24 17.77
C PHE A 132 -5.29 37.75 18.81
N SER A 133 -4.87 38.52 19.82
CA SER A 133 -5.80 39.20 20.72
C SER A 133 -5.44 40.67 20.94
N SER A 134 -5.37 41.45 19.87
CA SER A 134 -5.44 42.93 19.96
C SER A 134 -6.13 43.54 18.74
N ALA A 135 -7.28 42.99 18.35
CA ALA A 135 -8.20 43.64 17.42
C ALA A 135 -9.64 43.50 17.91
N LEU A 136 -9.91 44.00 19.12
CA LEU A 136 -11.24 44.43 19.57
C LEU A 136 -11.03 45.29 20.81
N ILE A 137 -11.80 46.37 20.90
CA ILE A 137 -11.69 47.52 21.82
C ILE A 137 -10.70 48.59 21.32
N THR A 138 -11.13 49.45 20.38
CA THR A 138 -11.81 50.72 20.69
C THR A 138 -12.55 51.21 19.45
#